data_AF-A0A945SLG9-F1
#
_entry.id   AF-A0A945SLG9-F1
#
_cell.length_a   1.000
_cell.length_b   1.000
_cell.length_c   1.000
_cell.angle_alpha   90.00
_cell.angle_beta   90.00
_cell.angle_gamma   90.00
#
_symmetry.space_group_name_H-M   'P 1'
#
loop_
_entity.id
_entity.type
_entity.pdbx_description
1 polymer ?
#
loop_
_entity_poly.entity_id
_entity_poly.type
_entity_poly.pdbx_seq_one_letter_code
_entity_poly.pdbx_strand_id
1 'polypeptide(L)'
;MKILPYKLTTTNDQLTSRAGLLTIAQLMQSMELGEHIDQQFPLPGSNRGFKPSVFIETLILMQHEGSFHLDDVRNLHEEEALMSVLG
;
A
#
# COMPACT_ATOMS: atom_id res chain seq x y z
N MET A 1 19.38 37.02 -15.94
CA MET A 1 18.06 36.59 -16.45
C MET A 1 17.43 35.68 -15.41
N LYS A 2 16.33 36.09 -14.77
CA LYS A 2 15.58 35.22 -13.85
C LYS A 2 14.55 34.47 -14.70
N ILE A 3 14.82 33.20 -14.99
CA ILE A 3 14.04 32.40 -15.95
C ILE A 3 12.63 32.09 -15.40
N LEU A 4 12.45 32.10 -14.07
CA LEU A 4 11.17 31.86 -13.41
C LEU A 4 10.78 33.06 -12.53
N PRO A 5 9.49 33.46 -12.52
CA PRO A 5 9.02 34.58 -11.72
C PRO A 5 8.78 34.23 -10.24
N TYR A 6 9.17 33.02 -9.80
CA TYR A 6 8.98 32.53 -8.43
C TYR A 6 10.30 32.09 -7.78
N LYS A 7 10.31 32.05 -6.44
CA LYS A 7 11.43 31.57 -5.62
C LYS A 7 11.23 30.08 -5.33
N LEU A 8 12.16 29.25 -5.77
CA LEU A 8 12.17 27.83 -5.44
C LEU A 8 12.73 27.63 -4.02
N THR A 9 12.18 26.67 -3.29
CA THR A 9 12.67 26.19 -1.99
C THR A 9 12.84 24.68 -2.05
N THR A 10 13.65 24.12 -1.17
CA THR A 10 13.80 22.67 -1.01
C THR A 10 12.80 22.14 0.02
N THR A 11 12.38 20.88 -0.16
CA THR A 11 11.60 20.12 0.83
C THR A 11 12.23 18.74 1.00
N ASN A 12 11.95 18.09 2.12
CA ASN A 12 12.29 16.69 2.36
C ASN A 12 11.08 15.76 2.14
N ASP A 13 9.97 16.30 1.63
CA ASP A 13 8.80 15.50 1.28
C ASP A 13 9.19 14.44 0.25
N GLN A 14 8.80 13.20 0.53
CA GLN A 14 9.03 12.10 -0.39
C GLN A 14 7.98 12.11 -1.49
N LEU A 15 8.39 11.74 -2.70
CA LEU A 15 7.49 11.57 -3.84
C LEU A 15 7.34 10.08 -4.13
N THR A 16 6.12 9.69 -4.50
CA THR A 16 5.80 8.33 -4.94
C THR A 16 5.05 8.37 -6.27
N SER A 17 5.41 7.49 -7.20
CA SER A 17 4.61 7.25 -8.40
C SER A 17 3.37 6.39 -8.14
N ARG A 18 3.25 5.84 -6.92
CA ARG A 18 2.26 4.85 -6.50
C ARG A 18 1.18 5.44 -5.60
N ALA A 19 1.06 6.77 -5.51
CA ALA A 19 0.07 7.47 -4.70
C ALA A 19 -1.38 7.01 -4.97
N GLY A 20 -1.68 6.50 -6.18
CA GLY A 20 -3.00 5.95 -6.52
C GLY A 20 -3.40 4.74 -5.66
N LEU A 21 -2.43 3.98 -5.13
CA LEU A 21 -2.69 2.85 -4.23
C LEU A 21 -3.29 3.30 -2.88
N LEU A 22 -3.03 4.54 -2.47
CA LEU A 22 -3.60 5.09 -1.24
C LEU A 22 -5.13 5.12 -1.29
N THR A 23 -5.71 5.46 -2.44
CA THR A 23 -7.16 5.45 -2.63
C THR A 23 -7.74 4.05 -2.42
N ILE A 24 -7.04 3.02 -2.89
CA ILE A 24 -7.46 1.63 -2.74
C ILE A 24 -7.35 1.19 -1.28
N ALA A 25 -6.23 1.50 -0.62
CA ALA A 25 -6.06 1.20 0.80
C ALA A 25 -7.11 1.90 1.68
N GLN A 26 -7.35 3.19 1.44
CA GLN A 26 -8.36 3.97 2.16
C GLN A 26 -9.76 3.39 1.96
N LEU A 27 -10.08 2.91 0.76
CA LEU A 27 -11.35 2.25 0.47
C LEU A 27 -11.49 0.95 1.28
N MET A 28 -10.48 0.09 1.27
CA MET A 28 -10.48 -1.16 2.06
C MET A 28 -10.68 -0.88 3.55
N GLN A 29 -9.98 0.13 4.09
CA GLN A 29 -10.14 0.56 5.48
C GLN A 29 -11.54 1.10 5.77
N SER A 30 -12.08 1.95 4.88
CA SER A 30 -13.42 2.54 5.06
C SER A 30 -14.55 1.51 5.01
N MET A 31 -14.28 0.37 4.36
CA MET A 31 -15.20 -0.76 4.27
C MET A 31 -14.99 -1.81 5.36
N GLU A 32 -14.03 -1.59 6.29
CA GLU A 32 -13.63 -2.58 7.30
C GLU A 32 -13.31 -3.96 6.66
N LEU A 33 -12.73 -3.93 5.44
CA LEU A 33 -12.58 -5.11 4.61
C LEU A 33 -11.76 -6.20 5.30
N GLY A 34 -10.65 -5.84 5.93
CA GLY A 34 -9.80 -6.77 6.68
C GLY A 34 -10.55 -7.47 7.81
N GLU A 35 -11.43 -6.77 8.53
CA GLU A 35 -12.23 -7.38 9.60
C GLU A 35 -13.23 -8.39 9.04
N HIS A 36 -13.91 -8.04 7.95
CA HIS A 36 -14.79 -8.96 7.25
C HIS A 36 -14.05 -10.19 6.74
N ILE A 37 -12.86 -10.03 6.17
CA ILE A 37 -12.03 -11.15 5.72
C ILE A 37 -11.66 -12.06 6.89
N ASP A 38 -11.16 -11.50 7.99
CA ASP A 38 -10.72 -12.28 9.15
C ASP A 38 -11.88 -13.02 9.84
N GLN A 39 -13.12 -12.54 9.70
CA GLN A 39 -14.32 -13.22 10.20
C GLN A 39 -14.79 -14.38 9.31
N GLN A 40 -14.56 -14.30 7.99
CA GLN A 40 -15.07 -15.28 7.02
C GLN A 40 -14.07 -16.40 6.72
N PHE A 41 -12.77 -16.15 6.88
CA PHE A 41 -11.72 -17.10 6.53
C PHE A 41 -11.18 -17.84 7.77
N PRO A 42 -10.80 -19.12 7.63
CA PRO A 42 -10.17 -19.85 8.72
C PRO A 42 -8.80 -19.26 9.05
N LEU A 43 -8.44 -19.30 10.34
CA LEU A 43 -7.09 -18.96 10.76
C LEU A 43 -6.06 -19.97 10.22
N PRO A 44 -4.80 -19.55 10.05
CA PRO A 44 -3.72 -20.46 9.64
C PRO A 44 -3.54 -21.60 10.65
N GLY A 45 -3.62 -22.84 10.18
CA GLY A 45 -3.50 -24.03 11.05
C GLY A 45 -2.11 -24.23 11.69
N SER A 46 -1.07 -23.55 11.20
CA SER A 46 0.31 -23.72 11.66
C SER A 46 0.73 -22.73 12.76
N ASN A 47 -0.16 -21.82 13.19
CA ASN A 47 0.14 -20.68 14.09
C ASN A 47 1.33 -19.79 13.64
N ARG A 48 1.77 -19.96 12.39
CA ARG A 48 2.91 -19.26 11.76
C ARG A 48 2.52 -18.52 10.48
N GLY A 49 1.26 -18.58 10.10
CA GLY A 49 0.74 -17.88 8.92
C GLY A 49 0.28 -16.46 9.25
N PHE A 50 0.22 -15.63 8.22
CA PHE A 50 -0.42 -14.33 8.30
C PHE A 50 -1.94 -14.48 8.47
N LYS A 51 -2.57 -13.46 9.06
CA LYS A 51 -4.03 -13.36 9.02
C LYS A 51 -4.52 -13.35 7.56
N PRO A 52 -5.71 -13.89 7.27
CA PRO A 52 -6.28 -13.85 5.93
C PRO A 52 -6.35 -12.43 5.34
N SER A 53 -6.70 -11.42 6.15
CA SER A 53 -6.75 -10.01 5.76
C SER A 53 -5.44 -9.52 5.17
N VAL A 54 -4.33 -9.73 5.89
CA VAL A 54 -2.99 -9.32 5.46
C VAL A 54 -2.66 -9.89 4.08
N PHE A 55 -2.97 -11.16 3.84
CA PHE A 55 -2.68 -11.79 2.56
C PHE A 55 -3.56 -11.23 1.43
N ILE A 56 -4.87 -11.10 1.66
CA ILE A 56 -5.82 -10.68 0.62
C ILE A 56 -5.67 -9.19 0.29
N GLU A 57 -5.54 -8.31 1.28
CA GLU A 57 -5.35 -6.87 1.04
C GLU A 57 -4.04 -6.59 0.30
N THR A 58 -2.98 -7.33 0.64
CA THR A 58 -1.70 -7.28 -0.10
C THR A 58 -1.89 -7.67 -1.57
N LEU A 59 -2.66 -8.72 -1.85
CA LEU A 59 -2.96 -9.11 -3.23
C LEU A 59 -3.78 -8.06 -3.99
N ILE A 60 -4.72 -7.40 -3.32
CA ILE A 60 -5.51 -6.32 -3.92
C ILE A 60 -4.60 -5.16 -4.32
N LEU A 61 -3.70 -4.73 -3.43
CA LEU A 61 -2.74 -3.65 -3.71
C LEU A 61 -1.78 -4.04 -4.84
N MET A 62 -1.23 -5.25 -4.80
CA MET A 62 -0.36 -5.78 -5.87
C MET A 62 -1.05 -5.75 -7.24
N GLN A 63 -2.32 -6.16 -7.32
CA GLN A 63 -3.07 -6.14 -8.57
C GLN A 63 -3.33 -4.72 -9.08
N HIS A 64 -3.58 -3.76 -8.18
CA HIS A 64 -3.78 -2.35 -8.56
C HIS A 64 -2.46 -1.63 -8.92
N GLU A 65 -1.33 -2.11 -8.41
CA GLU A 65 0.00 -1.68 -8.83
C GLU A 65 0.31 -2.14 -10.26
N GLY A 66 -0.35 -3.20 -10.74
CA GLY A 66 -0.07 -3.85 -12.02
C GLY A 66 0.97 -4.98 -11.93
N SER A 67 1.22 -5.48 -10.72
CA SER A 67 2.14 -6.58 -10.45
C SER A 67 1.48 -7.94 -10.66
N PHE A 68 2.28 -8.97 -11.00
CA PHE A 68 1.77 -10.29 -11.38
C PHE A 68 2.31 -11.44 -10.52
N HIS A 69 3.39 -11.21 -9.77
CA HIS A 69 4.00 -12.20 -8.90
C HIS A 69 3.95 -11.72 -7.45
N LEU A 70 3.74 -12.63 -6.51
CA LEU A 70 3.71 -12.29 -5.08
C LEU A 70 5.03 -11.67 -4.60
N ASP A 71 6.16 -12.06 -5.22
CA ASP A 71 7.47 -11.46 -4.92
C ASP A 71 7.57 -9.99 -5.32
N ASP A 72 6.72 -9.50 -6.25
CA ASP A 72 6.69 -8.10 -6.66
C ASP A 72 6.19 -7.17 -5.53
N VAL A 73 5.50 -7.72 -4.53
CA VAL A 73 5.07 -6.98 -3.31
C VAL A 73 6.26 -6.37 -2.57
N ARG A 74 7.47 -6.91 -2.73
CA ARG A 74 8.68 -6.33 -2.13
C ARG A 74 8.91 -4.88 -2.62
N ASN A 75 8.53 -4.58 -3.85
CA ASN A 75 8.62 -3.23 -4.41
C ASN A 75 7.69 -2.24 -3.69
N LEU A 76 6.58 -2.71 -3.11
CA LEU A 76 5.69 -1.89 -2.28
C LEU A 76 6.32 -1.63 -0.92
N HIS A 77 6.92 -2.65 -0.31
CA HIS A 77 7.57 -2.53 0.99
C HIS A 77 8.81 -1.61 0.96
N GLU A 78 9.53 -1.57 -0.15
CA GLU A 78 10.69 -0.67 -0.33
C GLU A 78 10.29 0.80 -0.57
N GLU A 79 9.00 1.10 -0.72
CA GLU A 79 8.49 2.44 -1.02
C GLU A 79 8.18 3.22 0.26
N GLU A 80 9.20 3.91 0.78
CA GLU A 80 9.12 4.64 2.06
C GLU A 80 7.96 5.64 2.12
N ALA A 81 7.71 6.37 1.03
CA ALA A 81 6.68 7.40 1.00
C ALA A 81 5.28 6.79 1.12
N LEU A 82 5.01 5.73 0.36
CA LEU A 82 3.74 5.00 0.42
C LEU A 82 3.57 4.28 1.76
N MET A 83 4.60 3.58 2.23
CA MET A 83 4.56 2.84 3.50
C MET A 83 4.39 3.78 4.71
N SER A 84 4.91 5.00 4.66
CA SER A 84 4.69 6.01 5.71
C SER A 84 3.21 6.34 5.95
N VAL A 85 2.35 6.09 4.94
CA VAL A 85 0.91 6.33 5.01
C VAL A 85 0.13 5.04 5.27
N LEU A 86 0.59 3.91 4.73
CA LEU A 86 -0.12 2.63 4.83
C LEU A 86 0.12 1.88 6.16
N GLY A 87 1.26 2.10 6.82
CA GLY A 87 1.65 1.39 8.05
C GLY A 87 2.60 0.24 7.79
#